data_AF-A0A8C2LBY4-F1
#
_entry.id   AF-A0A8C2LBY4-F1
#
_cell.length_a   1.000
_cell.length_b   1.000
_cell.length_c   1.000
_cell.angle_alpha   90.00
_cell.angle_beta   90.00
_cell.angle_gamma   90.00
#
_symmetry.space_group_name_H-M   'P 1'
#
loop_
_entity.id
_entity.type
_entity.pdbx_description
1 polymer ?
#
loop_
_entity_poly.entity_id
_entity_poly.type
_entity_poly.pdbx_seq_one_letter_code
_entity_poly.pdbx_strand_id
1 'polypeptide(L)'
;MAIHPGPADRCLLGLLCSLRSRLFRTLLLLLWTLLSCHLGGTAQGPGEWTPWGSWSRCSLSCGRGVSVPSLRRLPGRALCLYLSIYILSQDCPPGAIPFRDLQCALYNGHPVLGTQKTYQWVPFHGAPNLCDLNCLAEGHAFYHSFGRVLDGTPCTPRAQGLCIAGRCLSAGCDGLLGSGALEDRCGLCGGANDSCLFVQRVFRDAGDCPHVLRSVVERGVPLTRRAPGSQDS
;
A
#
# COMPACT_ATOMS: atom_id res chain seq x y z
N MET A 1 -61.81 47.93 60.07
CA MET A 1 -63.03 47.87 59.23
C MET A 1 -62.67 47.19 57.92
N ALA A 2 -63.60 46.39 57.40
CA ALA A 2 -63.62 45.73 56.10
C ALA A 2 -62.72 44.50 55.87
N ILE A 3 -63.43 43.36 55.82
CA ILE A 3 -63.06 42.05 55.28
C ILE A 3 -63.04 42.13 53.75
N HIS A 4 -62.05 41.52 53.11
CA HIS A 4 -62.13 41.05 51.72
C HIS A 4 -61.64 39.59 51.67
N PRO A 5 -62.39 38.65 51.09
CA PRO A 5 -61.90 37.30 50.81
C PRO A 5 -60.94 37.33 49.60
N GLY A 6 -59.73 36.82 49.81
CA GLY A 6 -58.67 36.64 48.82
C GLY A 6 -58.76 35.28 48.09
N PRO A 7 -57.97 35.11 47.02
CA PRO A 7 -58.36 34.34 45.84
C PRO A 7 -57.88 32.88 45.90
N ALA A 8 -58.80 31.96 46.19
CA ALA A 8 -58.57 30.53 46.01
C ALA A 8 -58.89 30.02 44.58
N ASP A 9 -59.32 30.88 43.65
CA ASP A 9 -59.94 30.45 42.38
C ASP A 9 -59.15 30.75 41.08
N ARG A 10 -57.83 30.96 41.15
CA ARG A 10 -57.01 31.24 39.92
C ARG A 10 -55.90 30.25 39.59
N CYS A 11 -55.67 29.20 40.39
CA CYS A 11 -54.59 28.25 40.09
C CYS A 11 -55.01 27.03 39.24
N LEU A 12 -56.30 26.66 39.15
CA LEU A 12 -56.69 25.42 38.46
C LEU A 12 -56.78 25.52 36.92
N LEU A 13 -56.87 26.72 36.34
CA LEU A 13 -56.97 26.91 34.88
C LEU A 13 -55.60 27.07 34.16
N GLY A 14 -54.52 27.35 34.90
CA GLY A 14 -53.17 27.51 34.32
C GLY A 14 -52.43 26.19 34.05
N LEU A 15 -52.67 25.17 34.87
CA LEU A 15 -51.99 23.86 34.74
C LEU A 15 -52.54 23.00 33.60
N LEU A 16 -53.83 23.14 33.26
CA LEU A 16 -54.46 22.43 32.14
C LEU A 16 -54.06 22.99 30.76
N CYS A 17 -53.62 24.25 30.69
CA CYS A 17 -53.16 24.86 29.43
C CYS A 17 -51.66 24.55 29.14
N SER A 18 -50.84 24.35 30.17
CA SER A 18 -49.41 23.99 30.00
C SER A 18 -49.19 22.50 29.71
N LEU A 19 -50.02 21.60 30.24
CA LEU A 19 -49.88 20.15 29.98
C LEU A 19 -50.27 19.76 28.56
N ARG A 20 -51.26 20.43 27.96
CA ARG A 20 -51.68 20.24 26.57
C ARG A 20 -50.59 20.63 25.56
N SER A 21 -49.84 21.69 25.86
CA SER A 21 -48.73 22.16 25.00
C SER A 21 -47.50 21.25 25.07
N ARG A 22 -47.18 20.69 26.26
CA ARG A 22 -46.06 19.76 26.42
C ARG A 22 -46.35 18.40 25.79
N LEU A 23 -47.56 17.86 26.00
CA LEU A 23 -47.98 16.60 25.36
C LEU A 23 -48.06 16.72 23.84
N PHE A 24 -48.53 17.86 23.30
CA PHE A 24 -48.55 18.11 21.86
C PHE A 24 -47.14 18.27 21.29
N ARG A 25 -46.20 18.94 21.98
CA ARG A 25 -44.78 19.03 21.59
C ARG A 25 -44.08 17.68 21.65
N THR A 26 -44.30 16.86 22.69
CA THR A 26 -43.73 15.51 22.78
C THR A 26 -44.34 14.56 21.75
N LEU A 27 -45.64 14.68 21.45
CA LEU A 27 -46.29 13.89 20.41
C LEU A 27 -45.81 14.31 19.01
N LEU A 28 -45.59 15.60 18.75
CA LEU A 28 -45.00 16.09 17.50
C LEU A 28 -43.55 15.63 17.34
N LEU A 29 -42.74 15.67 18.41
CA LEU A 29 -41.37 15.17 18.39
C LEU A 29 -41.31 13.66 18.18
N LEU A 30 -42.17 12.89 18.86
CA LEU A 30 -42.27 11.44 18.66
C LEU A 30 -42.76 11.10 17.24
N LEU A 31 -43.75 11.83 16.72
CA LEU A 31 -44.22 11.68 15.34
C LEU A 31 -43.11 12.07 14.34
N TRP A 32 -42.30 13.09 14.63
CA TRP A 32 -41.17 13.48 13.78
C TRP A 32 -40.02 12.45 13.84
N THR A 33 -39.75 11.84 14.99
CA THR A 33 -38.79 10.73 15.10
C THR A 33 -39.29 9.46 14.42
N LEU A 34 -40.59 9.15 14.51
CA LEU A 34 -41.21 8.00 13.83
C LEU A 34 -41.29 8.22 12.31
N LEU A 35 -41.60 9.43 11.86
CA LEU A 35 -41.58 9.81 10.45
C LEU A 35 -40.15 9.85 9.87
N SER A 36 -39.15 10.22 10.68
CA SER A 36 -37.73 10.13 10.31
C SER A 36 -37.18 8.69 10.31
N CYS A 37 -37.80 7.76 11.05
CA CYS A 37 -37.47 6.33 10.97
C CYS A 37 -38.12 5.65 9.76
N HIS A 38 -39.33 6.06 9.36
CA HIS A 38 -40.01 5.52 8.18
C HIS A 38 -39.52 6.14 6.84
N LEU A 39 -38.81 7.26 6.90
CA LEU A 39 -38.03 7.82 5.79
C LEU A 39 -36.52 7.78 6.07
N GLY A 40 -36.10 6.82 6.91
CA GLY A 40 -34.72 6.46 7.13
C GLY A 40 -34.19 5.71 5.93
N GLY A 41 -33.85 6.46 4.88
CA GLY A 41 -32.91 6.01 3.87
C GLY A 41 -31.73 5.36 4.60
N THR A 42 -31.46 4.10 4.23
CA THR A 42 -30.37 3.27 4.73
C THR A 42 -29.21 4.12 5.23
N ALA A 43 -29.08 4.25 6.55
CA ALA A 43 -27.84 4.67 7.17
C ALA A 43 -26.84 3.55 6.90
N GLN A 44 -26.23 3.60 5.70
CA GLN A 44 -25.07 2.81 5.36
C GLN A 44 -24.05 3.11 6.46
N GLY A 45 -23.57 2.05 7.11
CA GLY A 45 -22.54 2.13 8.14
C GLY A 45 -21.26 2.81 7.61
N PRO A 46 -20.14 2.79 8.37
CA PRO A 46 -18.83 3.12 7.81
C PRO A 46 -18.70 2.38 6.47
N GLY A 47 -18.59 3.15 5.37
CA GLY A 47 -18.85 2.69 4.01
C GLY A 47 -18.32 1.28 3.80
N GLU A 48 -19.25 0.35 3.61
CA GLU A 48 -18.93 -1.04 3.29
C GLU A 48 -18.02 -1.01 2.06
N TRP A 49 -16.79 -1.51 2.21
CA TRP A 49 -15.83 -1.53 1.13
C TRP A 49 -16.47 -2.23 -0.06
N THR A 50 -16.51 -1.56 -1.20
CA THR A 50 -16.97 -2.22 -2.41
C THR A 50 -15.98 -3.35 -2.75
N PRO A 51 -16.47 -4.49 -3.28
CA PRO A 51 -15.59 -5.50 -3.83
C PRO A 51 -14.64 -4.86 -4.85
N TRP A 52 -13.38 -5.30 -4.84
CA TRP A 52 -12.36 -4.82 -5.77
C TRP A 52 -12.88 -4.87 -7.22
N GLY A 53 -12.68 -3.79 -7.97
CA GLY A 53 -12.99 -3.75 -9.40
C GLY A 53 -12.00 -4.59 -10.22
N SER A 54 -12.25 -4.70 -11.53
CA SER A 54 -11.36 -5.41 -12.44
C SER A 54 -9.95 -4.79 -12.47
N TRP A 55 -8.94 -5.62 -12.67
CA TRP A 55 -7.54 -5.19 -12.81
C TRP A 55 -7.36 -4.23 -13.98
N SER A 56 -6.50 -3.21 -13.81
CA SER A 56 -6.02 -2.38 -14.91
C SER A 56 -5.20 -3.22 -15.89
N ARG A 57 -5.06 -2.70 -17.12
CA ARG A 57 -4.03 -3.21 -18.03
C ARG A 57 -2.66 -3.06 -17.36
N CYS A 58 -1.79 -4.05 -17.57
CA CYS A 58 -0.42 -4.02 -17.06
C CYS A 58 0.33 -2.81 -17.64
N SER A 59 1.17 -2.15 -16.82
CA SER A 59 1.94 -1.00 -17.25
C SER A 59 3.00 -1.34 -18.31
N LEU A 60 3.39 -2.62 -18.41
CA LEU A 60 4.29 -3.14 -19.43
C LEU A 60 3.66 -4.30 -20.19
N SER A 61 4.03 -4.45 -21.47
CA SER A 61 3.62 -5.59 -22.31
C SER A 61 4.50 -6.83 -22.09
N CYS A 62 5.71 -6.67 -21.58
CA CYS A 62 6.61 -7.73 -21.10
C CYS A 62 7.47 -7.18 -19.96
N GLY A 63 8.13 -8.05 -19.20
CA GLY A 63 8.93 -7.70 -18.04
C GLY A 63 8.07 -7.57 -16.78
N ARG A 64 8.60 -6.90 -15.75
CA ARG A 64 7.91 -6.68 -14.47
C ARG A 64 7.04 -5.43 -14.55
N GLY A 65 5.83 -5.58 -15.06
CA GLY A 65 4.83 -4.53 -15.08
C GLY A 65 3.95 -4.56 -13.85
N VAL A 66 3.19 -3.49 -13.65
CA VAL A 66 2.29 -3.34 -12.53
C VAL A 66 0.84 -3.35 -13.00
N SER A 67 -0.02 -4.07 -12.29
CA SER A 67 -1.48 -3.94 -12.39
C SER A 67 -2.07 -3.43 -11.08
N VAL A 68 -3.07 -2.56 -11.21
CA VAL A 68 -3.79 -1.97 -10.09
C VAL A 68 -5.29 -2.24 -10.25
N PRO A 69 -6.02 -2.60 -9.18
CA PRO A 69 -7.46 -2.83 -9.28
C PRO A 69 -8.16 -1.49 -9.54
N SER A 70 -9.11 -1.48 -10.48
CA SER A 70 -9.87 -0.28 -10.82
C SER A 70 -10.83 0.08 -9.68
N LEU A 71 -10.66 1.25 -9.06
CA LEU A 71 -11.65 1.78 -8.14
C LEU A 71 -12.67 2.66 -8.89
N ARG A 72 -13.95 2.36 -8.75
CA ARG A 72 -15.02 3.28 -9.19
C ARG A 72 -15.09 4.46 -8.22
N ARG A 73 -14.90 5.69 -8.73
CA ARG A 73 -15.04 6.94 -7.94
C ARG A 73 -16.46 7.07 -7.39
N LEU A 74 -16.58 7.32 -6.09
CA LEU A 74 -17.71 8.07 -5.52
C LEU A 74 -17.33 9.56 -5.49
N PRO A 75 -18.25 10.49 -5.84
CA PRO A 75 -17.94 11.91 -5.79
C PRO A 75 -17.81 12.36 -4.33
N GLY A 76 -16.68 13.00 -3.98
CA GLY A 76 -16.62 13.86 -2.79
C GLY A 76 -15.64 13.49 -1.66
N ARG A 77 -14.77 12.47 -1.77
CA ARG A 77 -13.72 12.24 -0.77
C ARG A 77 -12.37 11.89 -1.40
N ALA A 78 -11.31 12.54 -0.93
CA ALA A 78 -9.92 12.16 -1.23
C ALA A 78 -9.65 10.78 -0.62
N LEU A 79 -9.42 9.78 -1.47
CA LEU A 79 -9.11 8.43 -1.01
C LEU A 79 -7.62 8.30 -0.70
N CYS A 80 -7.30 7.98 0.56
CA CYS A 80 -6.09 7.22 0.87
C CYS A 80 -6.33 5.79 0.43
N LEU A 81 -5.94 5.47 -0.80
CA LEU A 81 -6.04 4.12 -1.35
C LEU A 81 -4.84 3.29 -0.89
N TYR A 82 -5.09 2.32 0.00
CA TYR A 82 -4.30 1.09 0.03
C TYR A 82 -4.58 0.36 -1.29
N LEU A 83 -3.92 0.77 -2.36
CA LEU A 83 -4.01 0.14 -3.68
C LEU A 83 -3.13 -1.10 -3.63
N SER A 84 -3.72 -2.29 -3.58
CA SER A 84 -2.94 -3.53 -3.68
C SER A 84 -2.37 -3.64 -5.09
N ILE A 85 -1.08 -3.39 -5.23
CA ILE A 85 -0.37 -3.38 -6.51
C ILE A 85 0.32 -4.73 -6.69
N TYR A 86 -0.03 -5.45 -7.76
CA TYR A 86 0.59 -6.73 -8.10
C TYR A 86 1.66 -6.54 -9.17
N ILE A 87 2.74 -7.29 -9.05
CA ILE A 87 3.78 -7.37 -10.08
C ILE A 87 3.39 -8.50 -11.04
N LEU A 88 3.13 -8.16 -12.30
CA LEU A 88 3.00 -9.14 -13.37
C LEU A 88 4.35 -9.25 -14.07
N SER A 89 4.96 -10.44 -14.04
CA SER A 89 6.20 -10.72 -14.75
C SER A 89 5.89 -11.62 -15.95
N GLN A 90 6.08 -11.11 -17.15
CA GLN A 90 6.21 -11.93 -18.35
C GLN A 90 7.65 -11.81 -18.85
N ASP A 91 8.27 -12.89 -19.28
CA ASP A 91 9.63 -12.79 -19.80
C ASP A 91 9.64 -11.92 -21.06
N CYS A 92 10.51 -10.92 -21.09
CA CYS A 92 10.75 -10.16 -22.31
C CYS A 92 11.61 -10.98 -23.28
N PRO A 93 11.44 -10.78 -24.60
CA PRO A 93 12.31 -11.42 -25.58
C PRO A 93 13.78 -11.06 -25.33
N PRO A 94 14.72 -11.95 -25.68
CA PRO A 94 16.15 -11.67 -25.56
C PRO A 94 16.52 -10.41 -26.34
N GLY A 95 17.29 -9.52 -25.73
CA GLY A 95 17.66 -8.23 -26.32
C GLY A 95 16.62 -7.12 -26.14
N ALA A 96 15.55 -7.33 -25.36
CA ALA A 96 14.65 -6.26 -25.00
C ALA A 96 15.38 -5.11 -24.28
N ILE A 97 15.14 -3.89 -24.74
CA ILE A 97 15.70 -2.68 -24.14
C ILE A 97 14.97 -2.41 -22.81
N PRO A 98 15.66 -2.14 -21.71
CA PRO A 98 14.98 -1.86 -20.45
C PRO A 98 14.15 -0.57 -20.54
N PHE A 99 13.05 -0.54 -19.80
CA PHE A 99 12.08 0.54 -19.93
C PHE A 99 12.62 1.92 -19.52
N ARG A 100 13.59 1.97 -18.61
CA ARG A 100 14.24 3.22 -18.19
C ARG A 100 15.14 3.78 -19.30
N ASP A 101 15.84 2.91 -20.02
CA ASP A 101 16.67 3.27 -21.17
C ASP A 101 15.83 3.90 -22.28
N LEU A 102 14.67 3.29 -22.58
CA LEU A 102 13.71 3.87 -23.53
C LEU A 102 13.25 5.27 -23.09
N GLN A 103 12.97 5.47 -21.80
CA GLN A 103 12.53 6.76 -21.28
C GLN A 103 13.63 7.84 -21.39
N CYS A 104 14.90 7.52 -21.15
CA CYS A 104 16.01 8.47 -21.41
C CYS A 104 16.18 8.74 -22.91
N ALA A 105 16.09 7.69 -23.74
CA ALA A 105 16.27 7.79 -25.19
C ALA A 105 15.23 8.69 -25.87
N LEU A 106 14.05 8.90 -25.26
CA LEU A 106 13.05 9.88 -25.74
C LEU A 106 13.59 11.31 -25.82
N TYR A 107 14.65 11.64 -25.09
CA TYR A 107 15.27 12.97 -25.08
C TYR A 107 16.53 13.07 -25.96
N ASN A 108 16.92 11.99 -26.64
CA ASN A 108 18.08 11.98 -27.52
C ASN A 108 17.90 12.96 -28.69
N GLY A 109 18.93 13.77 -28.96
CA GLY A 109 18.88 14.74 -30.06
C GLY A 109 17.97 15.95 -29.81
N HIS A 110 17.33 16.04 -28.63
CA HIS A 110 16.54 17.21 -28.24
C HIS A 110 17.37 18.18 -27.39
N PRO A 111 17.19 19.51 -27.57
CA PRO A 111 17.90 20.50 -26.78
C PRO A 111 17.42 20.48 -25.32
N VAL A 112 18.36 20.56 -24.37
CA VAL A 112 18.05 20.67 -22.94
C VAL A 112 17.56 22.08 -22.62
N LEU A 113 16.53 22.18 -21.77
CA LEU A 113 15.98 23.47 -21.31
C LEU A 113 17.10 24.45 -20.93
N GLY A 114 17.10 25.62 -21.59
CA GLY A 114 18.10 26.67 -21.37
C GLY A 114 19.36 26.58 -22.25
N THR A 115 19.48 25.59 -23.14
CA THR A 115 20.62 25.46 -24.07
C THR A 115 20.18 25.00 -25.47
N GLN A 116 20.97 25.28 -26.51
CA GLN A 116 20.79 24.68 -27.85
C GLN A 116 21.54 23.36 -28.04
N LYS A 117 22.23 22.88 -27.00
CA LYS A 117 23.03 21.66 -27.09
C LYS A 117 22.14 20.43 -26.95
N THR A 118 22.44 19.41 -27.75
CA THR A 118 21.77 18.12 -27.75
C THR A 118 22.76 17.05 -27.29
N TYR A 119 22.24 15.98 -26.69
CA TYR A 119 23.04 14.90 -26.12
C TYR A 119 22.39 13.55 -26.41
N GLN A 120 23.18 12.49 -26.21
CA GLN A 120 22.68 11.13 -26.05
C GLN A 120 22.59 10.83 -24.56
N TRP A 121 21.52 10.18 -24.15
CA TRP A 121 21.15 10.01 -22.75
C TRP A 121 21.09 8.54 -22.37
N VAL A 122 21.73 8.21 -21.24
CA VAL A 122 21.65 6.88 -20.61
C VAL A 122 21.16 6.99 -19.17
N PRO A 123 20.51 5.96 -18.62
CA PRO A 123 20.02 5.99 -17.24
C PRO A 123 21.12 6.26 -16.22
N PHE A 124 20.88 7.22 -15.33
CA PHE A 124 21.73 7.48 -14.17
C PHE A 124 21.02 7.04 -12.88
N HIS A 125 21.66 6.14 -12.13
CA HIS A 125 21.11 5.58 -10.88
C HIS A 125 21.80 6.12 -9.61
N GLY A 126 22.75 7.05 -9.74
CA GLY A 126 23.49 7.62 -8.60
C GLY A 126 22.78 8.80 -7.91
N ALA A 127 21.62 9.21 -8.39
CA ALA A 127 20.86 10.32 -7.80
C ALA A 127 20.08 9.87 -6.54
N PRO A 128 19.80 10.78 -5.58
CA PRO A 128 19.12 10.44 -4.33
C PRO A 128 17.74 9.80 -4.53
N ASN A 129 16.96 10.30 -5.49
CA ASN A 129 15.66 9.74 -5.83
C ASN A 129 15.77 8.82 -7.05
N LEU A 130 15.71 7.51 -6.79
CA LEU A 130 15.83 6.47 -7.81
C LEU A 130 14.67 6.48 -8.82
N CYS A 131 13.53 7.06 -8.46
CA CYS A 131 12.32 7.12 -9.30
C CYS A 131 12.13 8.43 -10.04
N ASP A 132 13.13 9.32 -9.97
CA ASP A 132 13.27 10.40 -10.93
C ASP A 132 14.04 9.89 -12.16
N LEU A 133 13.63 10.35 -13.34
CA LEU A 133 14.25 10.05 -14.61
C LEU A 133 15.52 10.88 -14.77
N ASN A 134 16.54 10.49 -14.00
CA ASN A 134 17.88 11.04 -14.11
C ASN A 134 18.61 10.33 -15.25
N CYS A 135 19.08 11.10 -16.23
CA CYS A 135 19.81 10.60 -17.38
C CYS A 135 21.17 11.29 -17.49
N LEU A 136 22.24 10.50 -17.58
CA LEU A 136 23.60 10.96 -17.80
C LEU A 136 23.79 11.28 -19.29
N ALA A 137 24.40 12.42 -19.61
CA ALA A 137 24.79 12.73 -20.96
C ALA A 137 26.04 11.90 -21.33
N GLU A 138 25.93 11.03 -22.34
CA GLU A 138 27.05 10.17 -22.75
C GLU A 138 28.29 10.99 -23.12
N GLY A 139 29.45 10.55 -22.65
CA GLY A 139 30.72 11.28 -22.84
C GLY A 139 30.86 12.55 -21.99
N HIS A 140 29.91 12.86 -21.10
CA HIS A 140 29.92 14.06 -20.26
C HIS A 140 29.73 13.72 -18.78
N ALA A 141 30.20 14.62 -17.90
CA ALA A 141 30.18 14.43 -16.45
C ALA A 141 28.97 15.09 -15.77
N PHE A 142 27.82 15.13 -16.43
CA PHE A 142 26.59 15.68 -15.84
C PHE A 142 25.38 14.85 -16.23
N TYR A 143 24.39 14.82 -15.33
CA TYR A 143 23.08 14.25 -15.60
C TYR A 143 22.02 15.34 -15.56
N HIS A 144 20.89 15.09 -16.22
CA HIS A 144 19.70 15.93 -16.16
C HIS A 144 18.51 15.10 -15.68
N SER A 145 17.60 15.73 -14.94
CA SER A 145 16.36 15.08 -14.50
C SER A 145 15.21 15.52 -15.40
N PHE A 146 14.57 14.55 -16.04
CA PHE A 146 13.41 14.77 -16.93
C PHE A 146 12.07 14.54 -16.22
N GLY A 147 12.06 14.57 -14.88
CA GLY A 147 10.87 14.36 -14.06
C GLY A 147 10.84 12.96 -13.44
N ARG A 148 9.66 12.34 -13.38
CA ARG A 148 9.47 11.01 -12.79
C ARG A 148 9.45 9.93 -13.85
N VAL A 149 10.00 8.77 -13.53
CA VAL A 149 9.83 7.58 -14.37
C VAL A 149 8.38 7.12 -14.37
N LEU A 150 7.99 6.40 -15.41
CA LEU A 150 6.67 5.77 -15.51
C LEU A 150 6.52 4.63 -14.49
N ASP A 151 5.30 4.45 -13.99
CA ASP A 151 5.00 3.43 -12.98
C ASP A 151 5.30 2.01 -13.51
N GLY A 152 5.98 1.20 -12.68
CA GLY A 152 6.50 -0.12 -13.07
C GLY A 152 7.91 -0.09 -13.66
N THR A 153 8.55 1.08 -13.78
CA THR A 153 9.98 1.14 -14.13
C THR A 153 10.83 0.58 -12.98
N PRO A 154 11.79 -0.33 -13.22
CA PRO A 154 12.71 -0.78 -12.18
C PRO A 154 13.52 0.37 -11.58
N CYS A 155 13.64 0.42 -10.25
CA CYS A 155 14.37 1.49 -9.57
C CYS A 155 15.87 1.42 -9.84
N THR A 156 16.42 0.20 -9.86
CA THR A 156 17.83 -0.07 -10.15
C THR A 156 17.95 -1.34 -11.01
N PRO A 157 19.08 -1.54 -11.72
CA PRO A 157 19.26 -2.72 -12.56
C PRO A 157 19.34 -4.05 -11.77
N ARG A 158 19.70 -3.99 -10.48
CA ARG A 158 19.96 -5.18 -9.64
C ARG A 158 18.91 -5.45 -8.57
N ALA A 159 18.19 -4.42 -8.10
CA ALA A 159 17.20 -4.58 -7.04
C ALA A 159 15.82 -4.94 -7.62
N GLN A 160 15.02 -5.66 -6.83
CA GLN A 160 13.68 -6.12 -7.19
C GLN A 160 12.59 -5.03 -7.09
N GLY A 161 12.98 -3.77 -6.88
CA GLY A 161 12.04 -2.67 -6.66
C GLY A 161 11.53 -2.04 -7.95
N LEU A 162 10.28 -1.61 -7.93
CA LEU A 162 9.61 -0.86 -8.99
C LEU A 162 9.21 0.53 -8.50
N CYS A 163 9.28 1.50 -9.41
CA CYS A 163 8.85 2.87 -9.14
C CYS A 163 7.34 2.99 -9.29
N ILE A 164 6.67 3.51 -8.25
CA ILE A 164 5.24 3.82 -8.23
C ILE A 164 5.00 5.17 -7.58
N ALA A 165 4.30 6.06 -8.28
CA ALA A 165 4.00 7.41 -7.80
C ALA A 165 5.24 8.18 -7.33
N GLY A 166 6.41 7.90 -7.93
CA GLY A 166 7.70 8.51 -7.57
C GLY A 166 8.43 7.89 -6.38
N ARG A 167 7.97 6.73 -5.86
CA ARG A 167 8.63 5.99 -4.78
C ARG A 167 9.11 4.63 -5.25
N CYS A 168 10.29 4.20 -4.80
CA CYS A 168 10.77 2.86 -5.06
C CYS A 168 10.17 1.88 -4.05
N LEU A 169 9.34 0.95 -4.51
CA LEU A 169 8.70 -0.07 -3.69
C LEU A 169 9.23 -1.45 -4.08
N SER A 170 9.48 -2.32 -3.10
CA SER A 170 9.88 -3.71 -3.34
C SER A 170 8.71 -4.65 -3.06
N ALA A 171 8.65 -5.77 -3.77
CA ALA A 171 7.68 -6.83 -3.47
C ALA A 171 8.04 -7.48 -2.13
N GLY A 172 7.03 -7.68 -1.28
CA GLY A 172 7.17 -8.61 -0.16
C GLY A 172 7.16 -10.06 -0.66
N CYS A 173 7.44 -10.99 0.26
CA CYS A 173 7.36 -12.43 0.00
C CYS A 173 5.96 -12.93 -0.40
N ASP A 174 4.93 -12.11 -0.16
CA ASP A 174 3.53 -12.32 -0.52
C ASP A 174 3.22 -11.88 -1.97
N GLY A 175 4.22 -11.36 -2.69
CA GLY A 175 4.09 -10.85 -4.05
C GLY A 175 3.45 -9.47 -4.14
N LEU A 176 3.08 -8.86 -3.01
CA LEU A 176 2.48 -7.54 -2.96
C LEU A 176 3.56 -6.45 -2.91
N LEU A 177 3.44 -5.45 -3.78
CA LEU A 177 4.40 -4.36 -3.84
C LEU A 177 4.20 -3.42 -2.63
N GLY A 178 5.25 -3.23 -1.83
CA GLY A 178 5.21 -2.36 -0.66
C GLY A 178 4.53 -2.94 0.57
N SER A 179 4.20 -4.25 0.59
CA SER A 179 3.64 -4.91 1.78
C SER A 179 4.62 -4.93 2.97
N GLY A 180 5.92 -4.93 2.68
CA GLY A 180 6.96 -5.11 3.69
C GLY A 180 6.99 -6.53 4.27
N ALA A 181 6.26 -7.47 3.68
CA ALA A 181 6.25 -8.86 4.11
C ALA A 181 7.61 -9.51 3.83
N LEU A 182 8.19 -10.12 4.86
CA LEU A 182 9.46 -10.83 4.79
C LEU A 182 9.26 -12.31 5.05
N GLU A 183 10.10 -13.12 4.41
CA GLU A 183 10.21 -14.53 4.78
C GLU A 183 10.79 -14.64 6.18
N ASP A 184 10.26 -15.56 6.97
CA ASP A 184 10.89 -16.00 8.19
C ASP A 184 12.16 -16.82 7.87
N ARG A 185 12.91 -17.23 8.89
CA ARG A 185 14.14 -18.00 8.68
C ARG A 185 13.89 -19.43 8.18
N CYS A 186 12.63 -19.86 8.13
CA CYS A 186 12.18 -21.11 7.53
C CYS A 186 11.79 -20.94 6.05
N GLY A 187 11.81 -19.72 5.51
CA GLY A 187 11.37 -19.41 4.15
C GLY A 187 9.86 -19.26 4.01
N LEU A 188 9.10 -19.17 5.10
CA LEU A 188 7.66 -18.92 5.08
C LEU A 188 7.39 -17.42 5.13
N CYS A 189 6.59 -16.93 4.19
CA CYS A 189 6.19 -15.53 4.18
C CYS A 189 5.33 -15.17 5.40
N GLY A 190 5.77 -14.20 6.21
CA GLY A 190 5.08 -13.82 7.45
C GLY A 190 5.07 -14.92 8.52
N GLY A 191 5.97 -15.90 8.42
CA GLY A 191 6.04 -17.03 9.35
C GLY A 191 6.57 -16.67 10.74
N ALA A 192 6.34 -17.56 11.70
CA ALA A 192 6.72 -17.39 13.11
C ALA A 192 8.07 -18.03 13.48
N ASN A 193 8.84 -18.53 12.51
CA ASN A 193 10.08 -19.31 12.71
C ASN A 193 9.88 -20.65 13.44
N ASP A 194 8.71 -21.27 13.35
CA ASP A 194 8.33 -22.49 14.06
C ASP A 194 8.16 -23.73 13.15
N SER A 195 8.23 -23.54 11.83
CA SER A 195 8.06 -24.61 10.84
C SER A 195 9.36 -25.34 10.48
N CYS A 196 10.48 -24.93 11.05
CA CYS A 196 11.82 -25.43 10.76
C CYS A 196 12.70 -25.50 12.02
N LEU A 197 13.76 -26.31 11.96
CA LEU A 197 14.77 -26.39 13.00
C LEU A 197 16.03 -25.61 12.61
N PHE A 198 16.58 -24.84 13.54
CA PHE A 198 17.83 -24.12 13.34
C PHE A 198 19.01 -25.01 13.71
N VAL A 199 19.81 -25.37 12.70
CA VAL A 199 21.05 -26.14 12.91
C VAL A 199 22.22 -25.16 12.99
N GLN A 200 22.84 -25.06 14.16
CA GLN A 200 24.07 -24.31 14.36
C GLN A 200 25.25 -25.25 14.15
N ARG A 201 26.03 -25.03 13.08
CA ARG A 201 27.30 -25.75 12.90
C ARG A 201 28.43 -24.97 13.54
N VAL A 202 29.24 -25.67 14.34
CA VAL A 202 30.42 -25.12 14.99
C VAL A 202 31.66 -25.69 14.29
N PHE A 203 32.47 -24.81 13.73
CA PHE A 203 33.73 -25.17 13.08
C PHE A 203 34.90 -24.83 14.01
N ARG A 204 35.91 -25.71 14.05
CA ARG A 204 37.22 -25.41 14.63
C ARG A 204 38.15 -25.03 13.50
N ASP A 205 38.66 -23.80 13.51
CA ASP A 205 39.68 -23.38 12.55
C ASP A 205 40.96 -24.20 12.81
N ALA A 206 41.46 -24.88 11.78
CA ALA A 206 42.68 -25.71 11.85
C ALA A 206 43.97 -24.89 11.62
N GLY A 207 43.93 -23.56 11.82
CA GLY A 207 45.05 -22.66 11.58
C GLY A 207 45.42 -21.82 12.81
N ASP A 208 46.60 -22.08 13.34
CA ASP A 208 47.48 -21.24 14.18
C ASP A 208 46.97 -20.52 15.43
N CYS A 209 45.75 -20.77 15.90
CA CYS A 209 45.37 -20.41 17.28
C CYS A 209 44.50 -21.49 17.91
N PRO A 210 44.83 -22.01 19.10
CA PRO A 210 43.99 -22.99 19.76
C PRO A 210 42.73 -22.27 20.27
N HIS A 211 41.57 -22.67 19.71
CA HIS A 211 40.22 -22.46 20.24
C HIS A 211 39.44 -21.19 19.87
N VAL A 212 39.41 -20.79 18.58
CA VAL A 212 38.29 -19.98 18.09
C VAL A 212 37.21 -20.91 17.53
N LEU A 213 36.09 -21.05 18.24
CA LEU A 213 34.89 -21.73 17.75
C LEU A 213 34.04 -20.71 16.99
N ARG A 214 33.90 -20.89 15.67
CA ARG A 214 32.95 -20.11 14.87
C ARG A 214 31.67 -20.89 14.71
N SER A 215 30.55 -20.27 15.09
CA SER A 215 29.23 -20.81 14.81
C SER A 215 28.56 -20.05 13.68
N VAL A 216 28.11 -20.76 12.66
CA VAL A 216 27.24 -20.23 11.61
C VAL A 216 25.83 -20.73 11.86
N VAL A 217 24.87 -19.81 11.97
CA VAL A 217 23.45 -20.13 12.02
C VAL A 217 22.95 -20.18 10.58
N GLU A 218 22.69 -21.38 10.09
CA GLU A 218 22.16 -21.60 8.74
C GLU A 218 20.67 -21.27 8.66
N ARG A 219 20.13 -21.13 7.44
CA ARG A 219 18.67 -21.10 7.23
C ARG A 219 18.04 -22.35 7.85
N GLY A 220 16.82 -22.22 8.34
CA GLY A 220 16.16 -23.30 9.05
C GLY A 220 15.89 -24.50 8.15
N VAL A 221 16.15 -25.69 8.68
CA VAL A 221 15.88 -26.95 7.99
C VAL A 221 14.40 -27.28 8.19
N PRO A 222 13.61 -27.42 7.11
CA PRO A 222 12.19 -27.72 7.23
C PRO A 222 11.97 -28.97 8.07
N LEU A 223 10.95 -28.95 8.93
CA LEU A 223 10.47 -30.15 9.62
C LEU A 223 9.84 -31.07 8.56
N THR A 224 10.66 -31.90 7.90
CA THR A 224 10.12 -32.98 7.07
C THR A 224 9.28 -33.86 7.99
N ARG A 225 7.97 -33.95 7.72
CA ARG A 225 7.17 -35.02 8.30
C ARG A 225 7.83 -36.31 7.82
N ARG A 226 8.47 -37.01 8.76
CA ARG A 226 8.96 -38.37 8.56
C ARG A 226 7.83 -39.16 7.91
N ALA A 227 7.98 -39.53 6.64
CA ALA A 227 7.09 -40.52 6.07
C ALA A 227 7.26 -41.79 6.92
N PRO A 228 6.17 -42.38 7.43
CA PRO A 228 6.28 -43.62 8.17
C PRO A 228 6.65 -44.71 7.17
N GLY A 229 7.94 -45.08 7.07
CA GLY A 229 8.34 -46.29 6.35
C GLY A 229 9.62 -46.31 5.53
N SER A 230 10.68 -45.56 5.85
CA SER A 230 12.02 -45.93 5.34
C SER A 230 12.79 -46.66 6.44
N GLN A 231 12.77 -47.99 6.38
CA GLN A 231 13.70 -48.85 7.12
C GLN A 231 15.09 -48.68 6.50
N ASP A 232 16.08 -48.32 7.31
CA ASP A 232 17.49 -48.44 6.94
C ASP A 232 17.84 -49.92 6.77
N SER A 233 18.47 -50.25 5.64
CA SER A 233 19.17 -51.52 5.39
C SER A 233 20.64 -51.40 5.80
#